data_AF-A0A7S2G9M4-F1
#
_entry.id   AF-A0A7S2G9M4-F1
#
_cell.length_a   1.000
_cell.length_b   1.000
_cell.length_c   1.000
_cell.angle_alpha   90.00
_cell.angle_beta   90.00
_cell.angle_gamma   90.00
#
_symmetry.space_group_name_H-M   'P 1'
#
loop_
_entity.id
_entity.type
_entity.pdbx_description
1 polymer ?
#
loop_
_entity_poly.entity_id
_entity_poly.type
_entity_poly.pdbx_seq_one_letter_code
_entity_poly.pdbx_strand_id
1 'polypeptide(L)'
;KDYPRDHSPSSASKMLAHVGALGEWVLPLCCLARPGTVLNDVGVYGMITYHGFIWCTLPTASVFEWQYYTQFMAFFLYKRNAFALPTSPALIAFLLVVLVVLPVVGQLEPCLVPFLMAYRQYAGNWRLGWWMVRKSAMPKLEKLKAYNSLFTWQSAPKELGGRRQDFLTLCSFMPAPQFRGMFSVMEKFFEDTGYRSTDFEYTNSFVALNALFGWDLAVGWLWCRECFREALVDVCGLEVGDVYFLQMEPVKFLPPYALTYRLMDAVKGPLDAEVVVDIPYSMLEGTHPMGVHLEPSQMRKGKSIRGTFLSTYY
;
A
#
# COMPACT_ATOMS: atom_id res chain seq x y z
N LYS A 1 -20.21 -7.22 10.26
CA LYS A 1 -21.24 -6.78 11.24
C LYS A 1 -22.12 -7.96 11.58
N ASP A 2 -22.54 -8.72 10.57
CA ASP A 2 -23.37 -9.93 10.71
C ASP A 2 -22.87 -10.97 9.70
N TYR A 3 -21.75 -11.64 10.01
CA TYR A 3 -21.18 -12.64 9.12
C TYR A 3 -22.14 -13.83 8.98
N PRO A 4 -22.38 -14.36 7.77
CA PRO A 4 -21.75 -14.04 6.48
C PRO A 4 -22.52 -13.02 5.61
N ARG A 5 -23.58 -12.40 6.13
CA ARG A 5 -24.48 -11.51 5.36
C ARG A 5 -23.95 -10.09 5.19
N ASP A 6 -23.22 -9.58 6.17
CA ASP A 6 -22.67 -8.23 6.18
C ASP A 6 -21.21 -8.23 6.65
N HIS A 7 -20.31 -7.94 5.72
CA HIS A 7 -18.87 -7.87 5.92
C HIS A 7 -18.39 -6.50 6.43
N SER A 8 -19.28 -5.54 6.67
CA SER A 8 -18.92 -4.21 7.19
C SER A 8 -18.36 -4.28 8.61
N PRO A 9 -17.47 -3.36 9.04
CA PRO A 9 -17.00 -3.32 10.42
C PRO A 9 -18.15 -3.17 11.43
N SER A 10 -18.02 -3.78 12.61
CA SER A 10 -18.99 -3.61 13.70
C SER A 10 -18.95 -2.17 14.25
N SER A 11 -20.02 -1.72 14.92
CA SER A 11 -20.02 -0.40 15.55
C SER A 11 -18.90 -0.23 16.58
N ALA A 12 -18.60 -1.29 17.35
CA ALA A 12 -17.50 -1.30 18.30
C ALA A 12 -16.14 -1.14 17.60
N SER A 13 -15.93 -1.86 16.48
CA SER A 13 -14.71 -1.73 15.68
C SER A 13 -14.56 -0.33 15.08
N LYS A 14 -15.65 0.26 14.58
CA LYS A 14 -15.65 1.65 14.06
C LYS A 14 -15.30 2.64 15.17
N MET A 15 -15.92 2.50 16.34
CA MET A 15 -15.62 3.36 17.50
C MET A 15 -14.14 3.26 17.89
N LEU A 16 -13.61 2.05 18.05
CA LEU A 16 -12.19 1.85 18.40
C LEU A 16 -11.25 2.45 17.34
N ALA A 17 -11.56 2.28 16.06
CA ALA A 17 -10.80 2.88 14.97
C ALA A 17 -10.83 4.42 15.03
N HIS A 18 -11.99 5.02 15.28
CA HIS A 18 -12.11 6.48 15.43
C HIS A 18 -11.41 7.01 16.68
N VAL A 19 -11.45 6.27 17.80
CA VAL A 19 -10.72 6.65 19.02
C VAL A 19 -9.21 6.57 18.80
N GLY A 20 -8.72 5.53 18.13
CA GLY A 20 -7.32 5.41 17.72
C GLY A 20 -6.89 6.59 16.86
N ALA A 21 -7.64 6.85 15.77
CA ALA A 21 -7.38 7.96 14.87
C ALA A 21 -7.42 9.32 15.59
N LEU A 22 -8.39 9.55 16.48
CA LEU A 22 -8.47 10.78 17.28
C LEU A 22 -7.24 10.93 18.18
N GLY A 23 -6.77 9.84 18.78
CA GLY A 23 -5.55 9.80 19.58
C GLY A 23 -4.32 10.29 18.82
N GLU A 24 -4.19 9.93 17.53
CA GLU A 24 -3.08 10.36 16.66
C GLU A 24 -3.02 11.87 16.44
N TRP A 25 -4.15 12.58 16.58
CA TRP A 25 -4.19 14.04 16.47
C TRP A 25 -4.09 14.72 17.84
N VAL A 26 -4.89 14.26 18.80
CA VAL A 26 -5.05 14.94 20.08
C VAL A 26 -3.81 14.80 20.95
N LEU A 27 -3.21 13.61 21.04
CA LEU A 27 -2.08 13.37 21.93
C LEU A 27 -0.84 14.17 21.52
N PRO A 28 -0.42 14.24 20.23
CA PRO A 28 0.67 15.11 19.82
C PRO A 28 0.40 16.60 20.05
N LEU A 29 -0.84 17.06 19.86
CA LEU A 29 -1.19 18.46 20.16
C LEU A 29 -1.06 18.77 21.65
N CYS A 30 -1.47 17.83 22.52
CA CYS A 30 -1.27 17.93 23.96
C CYS A 30 0.22 17.98 24.35
N CYS A 31 1.10 17.27 23.63
CA CYS A 31 2.55 17.33 23.84
C CYS A 31 3.12 18.75 23.68
N LEU A 32 2.51 19.62 22.87
CA LEU A 32 2.97 21.00 22.66
C LEU A 32 2.74 21.91 23.88
N ALA A 33 1.94 21.46 24.86
CA ALA A 33 1.72 22.19 26.09
C ALA A 33 3.02 22.30 26.92
N ARG A 34 3.08 23.30 27.80
CA ARG A 34 4.25 23.55 28.65
C ARG A 34 4.61 22.28 29.47
N PRO A 35 5.88 21.86 29.48
CA PRO A 35 6.33 20.74 30.31
C PRO A 35 5.91 20.85 31.77
N GLY A 36 5.40 19.74 32.33
CA GLY A 36 4.96 19.65 33.72
C GLY A 36 3.51 20.08 33.97
N THR A 37 2.78 20.49 32.92
CA THR A 37 1.32 20.65 33.00
C THR A 37 0.61 19.31 32.81
N VAL A 38 -0.59 19.18 33.37
CA VAL A 38 -1.43 17.98 33.18
C VAL A 38 -1.68 17.70 31.70
N LEU A 39 -1.87 18.74 30.88
CA LEU A 39 -2.10 18.58 29.44
C LEU A 39 -0.87 17.98 28.73
N ASN A 40 0.33 18.47 29.05
CA ASN A 40 1.58 17.90 28.53
C ASN A 40 1.77 16.45 28.98
N ASP A 41 1.44 16.13 30.23
CA ASP A 41 1.54 14.77 30.77
C ASP A 41 0.60 13.80 30.04
N VAL A 42 -0.64 14.22 29.80
CA VAL A 42 -1.60 13.44 29.00
C VAL A 42 -1.07 13.23 27.58
N GLY A 43 -0.50 14.26 26.95
CA GLY A 43 0.07 14.14 25.61
C GLY A 43 1.25 13.17 25.58
N VAL A 44 2.27 13.39 26.40
CA VAL A 44 3.52 12.63 26.34
C VAL A 44 3.32 11.19 26.79
N TYR A 45 2.73 10.96 27.96
CA TYR A 45 2.50 9.59 28.43
C TYR A 45 1.44 8.88 27.60
N GLY A 46 0.44 9.62 27.10
CA GLY A 46 -0.50 9.10 26.12
C GLY A 46 0.19 8.62 24.85
N MET A 47 1.11 9.41 24.27
CA MET A 47 1.89 8.98 23.09
C MET A 47 2.77 7.76 23.40
N ILE A 48 3.41 7.72 24.58
CA ILE A 48 4.22 6.57 24.98
C ILE A 48 3.35 5.31 25.06
N THR A 49 2.20 5.39 25.72
CA THR A 49 1.25 4.27 25.80
C THR A 49 0.67 3.91 24.44
N TYR A 50 0.37 4.89 23.57
CA TYR A 50 -0.14 4.66 22.22
C TYR A 50 0.85 3.86 21.37
N HIS A 51 2.12 4.27 21.36
CA HIS A 51 3.17 3.54 20.63
C HIS A 51 3.50 2.19 21.29
N GLY A 52 3.40 2.07 22.61
CA GLY A 52 3.51 0.79 23.32
C GLY A 52 2.37 -0.17 22.96
N PHE A 53 1.14 0.32 22.86
CA PHE A 53 0.00 -0.46 22.39
C PHE A 53 0.22 -0.98 20.97
N ILE A 54 0.72 -0.15 20.05
CA ILE A 54 1.05 -0.59 18.69
C ILE A 54 2.05 -1.76 18.72
N TRP A 55 3.09 -1.71 19.55
CA TRP A 55 4.01 -2.85 19.67
C TRP A 55 3.27 -4.13 20.07
N CYS A 56 2.24 -4.02 20.92
CA CYS A 56 1.57 -5.18 21.54
C CYS A 56 0.68 -5.92 20.56
N THR A 57 0.45 -5.35 19.38
CA THR A 57 -0.53 -5.84 18.41
C THR A 57 0.07 -6.72 17.30
N LEU A 58 1.27 -7.28 17.47
CA LEU A 58 1.99 -8.06 16.44
C LEU A 58 1.87 -7.46 15.02
N PRO A 59 2.16 -6.16 14.83
CA PRO A 59 1.97 -5.53 13.53
C PRO A 59 3.03 -6.04 12.54
N THR A 60 2.60 -6.84 11.57
CA THR A 60 3.44 -7.35 10.47
C THR A 60 4.10 -6.25 9.62
N ALA A 61 3.64 -5.01 9.75
CA ALA A 61 4.12 -3.85 8.99
C ALA A 61 4.71 -2.71 9.86
N SER A 62 4.95 -2.92 11.16
CA SER A 62 5.54 -1.87 12.01
C SER A 62 7.07 -1.94 12.03
N VAL A 63 7.71 -0.78 12.00
CA VAL A 63 9.15 -0.63 12.23
C VAL A 63 9.37 -0.44 13.74
N PHE A 64 9.70 -1.51 14.46
CA PHE A 64 9.75 -1.49 15.92
C PHE A 64 10.77 -0.51 16.50
N GLU A 65 11.92 -0.36 15.84
CA GLU A 65 12.96 0.60 16.22
C GLU A 65 12.41 2.02 16.20
N TRP A 66 11.57 2.32 15.21
CA TRP A 66 10.96 3.63 15.08
C TRP A 66 9.86 3.88 16.11
N GLN A 67 9.12 2.84 16.51
CA GLN A 67 8.16 2.92 17.61
C GLN A 67 8.86 3.21 18.94
N TYR A 68 9.99 2.56 19.23
CA TYR A 68 10.78 2.83 20.43
C TYR A 68 11.38 4.24 20.40
N TYR A 69 11.98 4.61 19.27
CA TYR A 69 12.53 5.94 19.05
C TYR A 69 11.47 7.02 19.25
N THR A 70 10.25 6.83 18.76
CA THR A 70 9.16 7.81 18.90
C THR A 70 8.72 7.99 20.35
N GLN A 71 8.66 6.92 21.15
CA GLN A 71 8.39 7.02 22.59
C GLN A 71 9.47 7.83 23.30
N PHE A 72 10.74 7.54 23.02
CA PHE A 72 11.86 8.26 23.60
C PHE A 72 11.88 9.73 23.16
N MET A 73 11.66 10.01 21.87
CA MET A 73 11.59 11.37 21.34
C MET A 73 10.39 12.15 21.89
N ALA A 74 9.23 11.53 22.07
CA ALA A 74 8.07 12.17 22.68
C ALA A 74 8.42 12.68 24.09
N PHE A 75 9.07 11.84 24.90
CA PHE A 75 9.55 12.23 26.21
C PHE A 75 10.65 13.31 26.15
N PHE A 76 11.70 13.08 25.37
CA PHE A 76 12.84 13.98 25.32
C PHE A 76 12.45 15.36 24.77
N LEU A 77 11.78 15.41 23.62
CA LEU A 77 11.46 16.67 22.94
C LEU A 77 10.34 17.45 23.62
N TYR A 78 9.34 16.77 24.21
CA TYR A 78 8.12 17.45 24.68
C TYR A 78 7.91 17.40 26.20
N LYS A 79 8.56 16.49 26.94
CA LYS A 79 8.51 16.47 28.41
C LYS A 79 9.76 17.08 29.04
N ARG A 80 10.94 16.80 28.48
CA ARG A 80 12.20 17.35 29.04
C ARG A 80 12.50 18.75 28.54
N ASN A 81 12.05 19.08 27.33
CA ASN A 81 12.27 20.35 26.67
C ASN A 81 10.94 21.05 26.38
N ALA A 82 10.94 22.38 26.42
CA ALA A 82 9.78 23.15 26.00
C ALA A 82 9.75 23.23 24.47
N PHE A 83 8.57 23.02 23.89
CA PHE A 83 8.38 23.22 22.46
C PHE A 83 8.58 24.70 22.10
N ALA A 84 9.34 24.95 21.03
CA ALA A 84 9.54 26.27 20.46
C ALA A 84 9.58 26.17 18.94
N LEU A 85 8.93 27.12 18.27
CA LEU A 85 9.02 27.24 16.82
C LEU A 85 10.38 27.83 16.42
N PRO A 86 10.92 27.43 15.26
CA PRO A 86 12.13 28.05 14.74
C PRO A 86 11.88 29.52 14.42
N THR A 87 12.91 30.36 14.59
CA THR A 87 12.83 31.81 14.32
C THR A 87 13.35 32.19 12.93
N SER A 88 14.17 31.33 12.30
CA SER A 88 14.71 31.57 10.96
C SER A 88 13.62 31.47 9.89
N PRO A 89 13.36 32.54 9.11
CA PRO A 89 12.35 32.51 8.06
C PRO A 89 12.62 31.41 7.01
N ALA A 90 13.89 31.17 6.68
CA ALA A 90 14.28 30.12 5.74
C ALA A 90 13.94 28.72 6.26
N LEU A 91 14.18 28.47 7.56
CA LEU A 91 13.84 27.19 8.19
C LEU A 91 12.32 27.01 8.29
N ILE A 92 11.58 28.06 8.66
CA ILE A 92 10.11 28.03 8.69
C ILE A 92 9.57 27.70 7.29
N ALA A 93 10.05 28.37 6.26
CA ALA A 93 9.63 28.14 4.88
C ALA A 93 9.92 26.70 4.44
N PHE A 94 11.12 26.19 4.74
CA PHE A 94 11.49 24.79 4.47
C PHE A 94 10.54 23.81 5.16
N LEU A 95 10.31 23.98 6.47
CA LEU A 95 9.42 23.11 7.25
C LEU A 95 7.97 23.16 6.75
N LEU A 96 7.47 24.35 6.38
CA LEU A 96 6.15 24.49 5.80
C LEU A 96 6.03 23.69 4.49
N VAL A 97 7.04 23.75 3.63
CA VAL A 97 7.04 23.00 2.37
C VAL A 97 7.04 21.50 2.64
N VAL A 98 7.97 21.01 3.47
CA VAL A 98 8.16 19.56 3.64
C VAL A 98 7.13 18.91 4.56
N LEU A 99 6.61 19.62 5.57
CA LEU A 99 5.67 19.08 6.55
C LEU A 99 4.20 19.38 6.21
N VAL A 100 3.93 20.36 5.35
CA VAL A 100 2.54 20.76 5.01
C VAL A 100 2.30 20.68 3.51
N VAL A 101 3.05 21.42 2.69
CA VAL A 101 2.76 21.51 1.25
C VAL A 101 2.90 20.16 0.56
N LEU A 102 4.02 19.47 0.72
CA LEU A 102 4.25 18.17 0.08
C LEU A 102 3.23 17.10 0.54
N PRO A 103 2.96 16.92 1.85
CA PRO A 103 1.89 16.03 2.31
C PRO A 103 0.51 16.38 1.76
N VAL A 104 0.09 17.66 1.83
CA VAL A 104 -1.24 18.08 1.38
C VAL A 104 -1.39 17.87 -0.13
N VAL A 105 -0.43 18.33 -0.94
CA VAL A 105 -0.47 18.14 -2.40
C VAL A 105 -0.45 16.65 -2.74
N GLY A 106 0.37 15.86 -2.04
CA GLY A 106 0.45 14.42 -2.25
C GLY A 106 -0.79 13.65 -1.84
N GLN A 107 -1.60 14.14 -0.91
CA GLN A 107 -2.88 13.51 -0.55
C GLN A 107 -4.01 13.91 -1.51
N LEU A 108 -3.99 15.17 -2.00
CA LEU A 108 -4.96 15.66 -2.98
C LEU A 108 -4.71 15.06 -4.38
N GLU A 109 -3.45 14.94 -4.78
CA GLU A 109 -3.05 14.33 -6.04
C GLU A 109 -1.90 13.33 -5.83
N PRO A 110 -2.24 12.06 -5.54
CA PRO A 110 -1.26 11.02 -5.25
C PRO A 110 -0.26 10.74 -6.37
N CYS A 111 -0.60 11.12 -7.61
CA CYS A 111 0.26 10.96 -8.76
C CYS A 111 1.39 11.99 -8.86
N LEU A 112 1.37 13.10 -8.09
CA LEU A 112 2.36 14.18 -8.20
C LEU A 112 3.49 14.08 -7.17
N VAL A 113 3.19 13.63 -5.95
CA VAL A 113 4.18 13.59 -4.87
C VAL A 113 4.49 12.14 -4.49
N PRO A 114 5.77 11.79 -4.38
CA PRO A 114 6.20 10.50 -3.85
C PRO A 114 5.54 10.10 -2.56
N PHE A 115 5.16 8.83 -2.49
CA PHE A 115 4.47 8.21 -1.35
C PHE A 115 5.12 8.55 0.00
N LEU A 116 6.45 8.43 0.07
CA LEU A 116 7.22 8.69 1.28
C LEU A 116 7.18 10.17 1.68
N MET A 117 7.37 11.08 0.71
CA MET A 117 7.33 12.53 0.96
C MET A 117 5.93 13.02 1.33
N ALA A 118 4.91 12.33 0.86
CA ALA A 118 3.52 12.63 1.19
C ALA A 118 3.05 11.96 2.49
N TYR A 119 3.93 11.24 3.20
CA TYR A 119 3.62 10.50 4.44
C TYR A 119 2.45 9.50 4.29
N ARG A 120 2.22 8.99 3.08
CA ARG A 120 1.06 8.15 2.76
C ARG A 120 1.15 6.75 3.35
N GLN A 121 2.33 6.32 3.83
CA GLN A 121 2.50 5.04 4.55
C GLN A 121 1.63 4.96 5.80
N TYR A 122 1.36 6.10 6.44
CA TYR A 122 0.51 6.15 7.63
C TYR A 122 -0.98 6.24 7.28
N ALA A 123 -1.30 6.65 6.05
CA ALA A 123 -2.67 6.78 5.59
C ALA A 123 -3.26 5.49 5.01
N GLY A 124 -2.49 4.40 4.89
CA GLY A 124 -2.99 3.20 4.23
C GLY A 124 -3.13 3.33 2.70
N ASN A 125 -2.59 4.39 2.09
CA ASN A 125 -2.94 4.82 0.73
C ASN A 125 -1.74 4.81 -0.23
N TRP A 126 -1.43 3.65 -0.80
CA TRP A 126 -0.33 3.48 -1.74
C TRP A 126 -0.58 2.43 -2.80
N ARG A 127 0.33 2.35 -3.76
CA ARG A 127 0.29 1.35 -4.82
C ARG A 127 0.71 0.00 -4.28
N LEU A 128 -0.22 -0.93 -4.36
CA LEU A 128 0.00 -2.32 -4.01
C LEU A 128 -0.57 -3.19 -5.12
N GLY A 129 -0.02 -4.39 -5.31
CA GLY A 129 -0.45 -5.22 -6.40
C GLY A 129 0.11 -6.63 -6.40
N TRP A 130 -0.18 -7.33 -7.49
CA TRP A 130 0.22 -8.71 -7.71
C TRP A 130 0.97 -8.84 -9.02
N TRP A 131 1.97 -9.71 -8.99
CA TRP A 131 2.62 -10.18 -10.19
C TRP A 131 1.91 -11.45 -10.63
N MET A 132 1.48 -11.46 -11.88
CA MET A 132 0.98 -12.63 -12.57
C MET A 132 2.09 -13.10 -13.51
N VAL A 133 2.83 -14.11 -13.09
CA VAL A 133 3.99 -14.63 -13.82
C VAL A 133 3.54 -15.86 -14.59
N ARG A 134 3.62 -15.82 -15.92
CA ARG A 134 3.30 -16.97 -16.74
C ARG A 134 4.27 -18.10 -16.40
N LYS A 135 3.76 -19.33 -16.26
CA LYS A 135 4.59 -20.49 -15.87
C LYS A 135 5.79 -20.72 -16.79
N SER A 136 5.65 -20.41 -18.08
CA SER A 136 6.74 -20.47 -19.06
C SER A 136 7.86 -19.45 -18.80
N ALA A 137 7.56 -18.34 -18.12
CA ALA A 137 8.51 -17.29 -17.79
C ALA A 137 9.20 -17.50 -16.43
N MET A 138 8.73 -18.43 -15.59
CA MET A 138 9.31 -18.69 -14.26
C MET A 138 10.83 -18.90 -14.28
N PRO A 139 11.42 -19.68 -15.22
CA PRO A 139 12.89 -19.84 -15.29
C PRO A 139 13.62 -18.52 -15.62
N LYS A 140 12.97 -17.57 -16.30
CA LYS A 140 13.57 -16.26 -16.60
C LYS A 140 13.78 -15.45 -15.31
N LEU A 141 12.90 -15.60 -14.32
CA LEU A 141 13.00 -14.91 -13.03
C LEU A 141 14.14 -15.45 -12.14
N GLU A 142 14.68 -16.65 -12.42
CA GLU A 142 15.82 -17.22 -11.68
C GLU A 142 17.11 -16.41 -11.86
N LYS A 143 17.16 -15.51 -12.85
CA LYS A 143 18.27 -14.56 -13.04
C LYS A 143 18.30 -13.46 -11.96
N LEU A 144 17.20 -13.25 -11.24
CA LEU A 144 17.11 -12.27 -10.18
C LEU A 144 17.89 -12.74 -8.96
N LYS A 145 18.70 -11.85 -8.40
CA LYS A 145 19.34 -12.06 -7.11
C LYS A 145 18.38 -11.63 -6.01
N ALA A 146 17.79 -12.61 -5.33
CA ALA A 146 16.88 -12.39 -4.21
C ALA A 146 17.44 -13.05 -2.94
N TYR A 147 17.19 -12.46 -1.77
CA TYR A 147 17.65 -13.03 -0.50
C TYR A 147 16.75 -14.19 -0.02
N ASN A 148 15.50 -14.24 -0.50
CA ASN A 148 14.56 -15.35 -0.32
C ASN A 148 13.75 -15.56 -1.62
N SER A 149 12.79 -16.47 -1.59
CA SER A 149 11.90 -16.71 -2.74
C SER A 149 10.96 -15.53 -2.98
N LEU A 150 10.75 -15.22 -4.27
CA LEU A 150 9.71 -14.28 -4.73
C LEU A 150 8.28 -14.79 -4.48
N PHE A 151 8.12 -16.11 -4.30
CA PHE A 151 6.84 -16.80 -4.10
C PHE A 151 6.83 -17.47 -2.73
N THR A 152 5.89 -17.11 -1.85
CA THR A 152 5.86 -17.62 -0.47
C THR A 152 5.80 -19.14 -0.41
N TRP A 153 5.12 -19.78 -1.37
CA TRP A 153 4.99 -21.23 -1.45
C TRP A 153 6.31 -21.98 -1.64
N GLN A 154 7.33 -21.37 -2.25
CA GLN A 154 8.63 -22.04 -2.41
C GLN A 154 9.41 -22.08 -1.09
N SER A 155 9.13 -21.15 -0.18
CA SER A 155 9.71 -21.11 1.17
C SER A 155 8.82 -21.78 2.22
N ALA A 156 7.61 -22.18 1.87
CA ALA A 156 6.68 -22.82 2.79
C ALA A 156 7.09 -24.29 3.04
N PRO A 157 7.01 -24.78 4.29
CA PRO A 157 7.15 -26.20 4.62
C PRO A 157 6.25 -27.08 3.73
N LYS A 158 6.78 -28.23 3.28
CA LYS A 158 6.07 -29.15 2.37
C LYS A 158 4.76 -29.65 2.98
N GLU A 159 4.71 -29.73 4.30
CA GLU A 159 3.58 -30.15 5.12
C GLU A 159 2.38 -29.19 5.03
N LEU A 160 2.62 -27.91 4.70
CA LEU A 160 1.58 -26.91 4.46
C LEU A 160 1.05 -26.92 3.01
N GLY A 161 1.54 -27.84 2.18
CA GLY A 161 1.10 -27.99 0.80
C GLY A 161 1.62 -26.92 -0.15
N GLY A 162 2.68 -26.19 0.21
CA GLY A 162 3.41 -25.23 -0.62
C GLY A 162 2.51 -24.19 -1.29
N ARG A 163 1.93 -24.55 -2.45
CA ARG A 163 1.07 -23.71 -3.31
C ARG A 163 -0.17 -23.12 -2.61
N ARG A 164 -0.65 -23.71 -1.51
CA ARG A 164 -1.79 -23.14 -0.76
C ARG A 164 -1.43 -21.87 0.02
N GLN A 165 -0.15 -21.65 0.32
CA GLN A 165 0.27 -20.53 1.18
C GLN A 165 0.03 -19.17 0.51
N ASP A 166 0.24 -19.06 -0.80
CA ASP A 166 0.04 -17.80 -1.53
C ASP A 166 -1.44 -17.41 -1.59
N PHE A 167 -2.32 -18.40 -1.71
CA PHE A 167 -3.77 -18.20 -1.62
C PHE A 167 -4.20 -17.76 -0.22
N LEU A 168 -3.64 -18.37 0.83
CA LEU A 168 -3.90 -17.96 2.22
C LEU A 168 -3.40 -16.53 2.50
N THR A 169 -2.23 -16.17 1.97
CA THR A 169 -1.67 -14.82 2.05
C THR A 169 -2.53 -13.82 1.29
N LEU A 170 -3.06 -14.15 0.12
CA LEU A 170 -3.99 -13.30 -0.62
C LEU A 170 -5.31 -13.11 0.16
N CYS A 171 -5.86 -14.19 0.72
CA CYS A 171 -7.12 -14.17 1.47
C CYS A 171 -7.07 -13.26 2.70
N SER A 172 -5.91 -13.08 3.35
CA SER A 172 -5.79 -12.22 4.53
C SER A 172 -5.95 -10.73 4.21
N PHE A 173 -5.72 -10.31 2.96
CA PHE A 173 -5.92 -8.93 2.52
C PHE A 173 -7.36 -8.64 2.06
N MET A 174 -8.10 -9.67 1.65
CA MET A 174 -9.47 -9.56 1.15
C MET A 174 -10.51 -8.92 2.08
N PRO A 175 -10.34 -8.91 3.43
CA PRO A 175 -11.20 -8.09 4.31
C PRO A 175 -11.20 -6.61 3.94
N ALA A 176 -10.09 -6.08 3.43
CA ALA A 176 -9.99 -4.67 3.04
C ALA A 176 -10.64 -4.43 1.65
N PRO A 177 -11.61 -3.51 1.52
CA PRO A 177 -12.36 -3.30 0.27
C PRO A 177 -11.50 -3.00 -0.94
N GLN A 178 -10.34 -2.36 -0.76
CA GLN A 178 -9.42 -2.04 -1.86
C GLN A 178 -8.91 -3.27 -2.62
N PHE A 179 -8.97 -4.48 -2.05
CA PHE A 179 -8.50 -5.68 -2.72
C PHE A 179 -9.59 -6.38 -3.56
N ARG A 180 -10.86 -6.01 -3.41
CA ARG A 180 -11.98 -6.83 -3.91
C ARG A 180 -12.18 -6.75 -5.42
N GLY A 181 -11.82 -5.64 -6.07
CA GLY A 181 -11.97 -5.46 -7.52
C GLY A 181 -10.99 -6.25 -8.38
N MET A 182 -9.96 -6.86 -7.77
CA MET A 182 -8.85 -7.48 -8.51
C MET A 182 -9.28 -8.70 -9.33
N PHE A 183 -10.26 -9.48 -8.84
CA PHE A 183 -10.70 -10.70 -9.51
C PHE A 183 -11.44 -10.41 -10.80
N SER A 184 -12.35 -9.44 -10.82
CA SER A 184 -13.04 -9.06 -12.06
C SER A 184 -12.06 -8.55 -13.12
N VAL A 185 -11.00 -7.85 -12.71
CA VAL A 185 -9.92 -7.43 -13.63
C VAL A 185 -9.19 -8.64 -14.23
N MET A 186 -8.88 -9.65 -13.42
CA MET A 186 -8.26 -10.89 -13.90
C MET A 186 -9.20 -11.70 -14.79
N GLU A 187 -10.47 -11.83 -14.43
CA GLU A 187 -11.50 -12.52 -15.21
C GLU A 187 -11.62 -11.92 -16.60
N LYS A 188 -11.79 -10.59 -16.70
CA LYS A 188 -11.81 -9.90 -17.99
C LYS A 188 -10.54 -10.14 -18.79
N PHE A 189 -9.37 -10.06 -18.15
CA PHE A 189 -8.11 -10.31 -18.83
C PHE A 189 -8.04 -11.72 -19.43
N PHE A 190 -8.48 -12.73 -18.69
CA PHE A 190 -8.52 -14.11 -19.18
C PHE A 190 -9.53 -14.30 -20.32
N GLU A 191 -10.70 -13.65 -20.24
CA GLU A 191 -11.68 -13.63 -21.34
C GLU A 191 -11.12 -12.98 -22.61
N ASP A 192 -10.50 -11.80 -22.49
CA ASP A 192 -9.97 -11.04 -23.63
C ASP A 192 -8.77 -11.74 -24.30
N THR A 193 -7.96 -12.49 -23.54
CA THR A 193 -6.73 -13.12 -24.04
C THR A 193 -6.86 -14.61 -24.34
N GLY A 194 -7.89 -15.27 -23.81
CA GLY A 194 -8.03 -16.73 -23.86
C GLY A 194 -7.06 -17.49 -22.95
N TYR A 195 -6.28 -16.80 -22.12
CA TYR A 195 -5.45 -17.46 -21.11
C TYR A 195 -6.30 -18.02 -19.98
N ARG A 196 -5.76 -19.01 -19.25
CA ARG A 196 -6.40 -19.54 -18.04
C ARG A 196 -5.64 -19.09 -16.82
N SER A 197 -6.35 -18.92 -15.71
CA SER A 197 -5.74 -18.61 -14.41
C SER A 197 -4.66 -19.62 -13.97
N THR A 198 -4.77 -20.86 -14.43
CA THR A 198 -3.82 -21.95 -14.17
C THR A 198 -2.53 -21.87 -14.99
N ASP A 199 -2.44 -20.97 -15.97
CA ASP A 199 -1.24 -20.74 -16.76
C ASP A 199 -0.25 -19.80 -16.05
N PHE A 200 -0.64 -19.22 -14.91
CA PHE A 200 0.12 -18.26 -14.13
C PHE A 200 0.44 -18.76 -12.71
N GLU A 201 1.52 -18.23 -12.16
CA GLU A 201 1.82 -18.19 -10.73
C GLU A 201 1.66 -16.74 -10.24
N TYR A 202 1.21 -16.58 -8.99
CA TYR A 202 0.89 -15.28 -8.43
C TYR A 202 1.78 -14.99 -7.24
N THR A 203 2.27 -13.76 -7.13
CA THR A 203 2.90 -13.28 -5.89
C THR A 203 2.50 -11.85 -5.62
N ASN A 204 2.32 -11.51 -4.34
CA ASN A 204 2.08 -10.13 -3.93
C ASN A 204 3.38 -9.33 -4.09
N SER A 205 3.26 -8.09 -4.56
CA SER A 205 4.39 -7.18 -4.70
C SER A 205 5.16 -7.03 -3.37
N PHE A 206 4.50 -7.05 -2.21
CA PHE A 206 5.20 -7.02 -0.92
C PHE A 206 6.19 -8.19 -0.73
N VAL A 207 5.77 -9.41 -1.04
CA VAL A 207 6.63 -10.61 -0.93
C VAL A 207 7.79 -10.51 -1.91
N ALA A 208 7.47 -10.29 -3.19
CA ALA A 208 8.46 -10.29 -4.26
C ALA A 208 9.49 -9.15 -4.11
N LEU A 209 9.05 -7.98 -3.67
CA LEU A 209 9.94 -6.83 -3.53
C LEU A 209 10.78 -6.89 -2.27
N ASN A 210 10.20 -7.36 -1.16
CA ASN A 210 11.00 -7.62 0.02
C ASN A 210 12.12 -8.58 -0.40
N ALA A 211 11.79 -9.72 -1.00
CA ALA A 211 12.75 -10.70 -1.51
C ALA A 211 13.91 -10.13 -2.33
N LEU A 212 13.62 -9.18 -3.22
CA LEU A 212 14.63 -8.56 -4.09
C LEU A 212 15.47 -7.51 -3.37
N PHE A 213 14.88 -6.74 -2.45
CA PHE A 213 15.53 -5.56 -1.89
C PHE A 213 15.99 -5.70 -0.43
N GLY A 214 15.53 -6.70 0.32
CA GLY A 214 15.89 -6.90 1.73
C GLY A 214 15.14 -6.04 2.74
N TRP A 215 14.17 -5.25 2.29
CA TRP A 215 13.39 -4.30 3.09
C TRP A 215 12.04 -4.05 2.42
N ASP A 216 11.04 -3.65 3.20
CA ASP A 216 9.64 -3.58 2.74
C ASP A 216 9.05 -2.16 2.77
N LEU A 217 9.57 -1.30 3.65
CA LEU A 217 9.05 0.05 3.83
C LEU A 217 9.36 0.89 2.58
N ALA A 218 8.31 1.36 1.90
CA ALA A 218 8.35 2.15 0.66
C ALA A 218 8.75 1.41 -0.63
N VAL A 219 9.00 0.10 -0.63
CA VAL A 219 9.29 -0.60 -1.90
C VAL A 219 8.04 -0.75 -2.79
N GLY A 220 6.84 -0.70 -2.18
CA GLY A 220 5.57 -0.46 -2.86
C GLY A 220 5.56 0.79 -3.76
N TRP A 221 6.49 1.74 -3.56
CA TRP A 221 6.73 2.85 -4.47
C TRP A 221 7.56 2.49 -5.70
N LEU A 222 8.62 1.70 -5.49
CA LEU A 222 9.65 1.45 -6.47
C LEU A 222 9.14 0.54 -7.60
N TRP A 223 8.31 -0.44 -7.30
CA TRP A 223 7.88 -1.43 -8.30
C TRP A 223 6.95 -0.88 -9.38
N CYS A 224 6.29 0.24 -9.09
CA CYS A 224 5.44 0.95 -10.04
C CYS A 224 6.23 1.90 -10.95
N ARG A 225 7.55 2.01 -10.77
CA ARG A 225 8.40 2.91 -11.53
C ARG A 225 8.99 2.22 -12.75
N GLU A 226 9.10 2.96 -13.84
CA GLU A 226 9.71 2.48 -15.07
C GLU A 226 11.12 1.97 -14.84
N CYS A 227 11.93 2.66 -14.02
CA CYS A 227 13.29 2.20 -13.74
C CYS A 227 13.36 0.78 -13.15
N PHE A 228 12.38 0.39 -12.32
CA PHE A 228 12.33 -0.98 -11.80
C PHE A 228 11.84 -1.95 -12.85
N ARG A 229 10.73 -1.61 -13.53
CA ARG A 229 10.13 -2.45 -14.57
C ARG A 229 11.13 -2.75 -15.70
N GLU A 230 11.78 -1.72 -16.22
CA GLU A 230 12.76 -1.84 -17.30
C GLU A 230 13.95 -2.71 -16.86
N ALA A 231 14.46 -2.51 -15.64
CA ALA A 231 15.50 -3.36 -15.09
C ALA A 231 15.05 -4.82 -14.93
N LEU A 232 13.82 -5.06 -14.47
CA LEU A 232 13.26 -6.42 -14.38
C LEU A 232 13.19 -7.09 -15.76
N VAL A 233 12.70 -6.37 -16.76
CA VAL A 233 12.59 -6.84 -18.15
C VAL A 233 13.96 -7.17 -18.71
N ASP A 234 14.93 -6.28 -18.56
CA ASP A 234 16.30 -6.44 -19.06
C ASP A 234 17.01 -7.62 -18.37
N VAL A 235 17.05 -7.63 -17.03
CA VAL A 235 17.73 -8.66 -16.25
C VAL A 235 17.15 -10.06 -16.52
N CYS A 236 15.82 -10.17 -16.60
CA CYS A 236 15.18 -11.46 -16.83
C CYS A 236 15.14 -11.86 -18.32
N GLY A 237 15.26 -10.90 -19.23
CA GLY A 237 14.99 -11.11 -20.67
C GLY A 237 13.51 -11.44 -20.90
N LEU A 238 12.62 -10.65 -20.28
CA LEU A 238 11.17 -10.84 -20.42
C LEU A 238 10.69 -10.44 -21.81
N GLU A 239 9.73 -11.20 -22.31
CA GLU A 239 9.00 -10.94 -23.54
C GLU A 239 7.55 -10.58 -23.21
N VAL A 240 6.87 -9.95 -24.17
CA VAL A 240 5.44 -9.62 -24.04
C VAL A 240 4.66 -10.90 -23.69
N GLY A 241 3.89 -10.83 -22.60
CA GLY A 241 3.07 -11.90 -22.07
C GLY A 241 3.71 -12.76 -20.99
N ASP A 242 4.97 -12.50 -20.63
CA ASP A 242 5.66 -13.26 -19.59
C ASP A 242 5.20 -12.89 -18.18
N VAL A 243 5.07 -11.59 -17.89
CA VAL A 243 4.73 -11.08 -16.56
C VAL A 243 3.74 -9.93 -16.70
N TYR A 244 2.68 -9.97 -15.89
CA TYR A 244 1.73 -8.87 -15.76
C TYR A 244 1.72 -8.34 -14.33
N PHE A 245 1.55 -7.03 -14.20
CA PHE A 245 1.38 -6.32 -12.95
C PHE A 245 -0.07 -5.91 -12.78
N LEU A 246 -0.75 -6.49 -11.79
CA LEU A 246 -2.06 -6.08 -11.34
C LEU A 246 -1.91 -5.09 -10.19
N GLN A 247 -2.07 -3.81 -10.48
CA GLN A 247 -1.80 -2.69 -9.60
C GLN A 247 -3.09 -1.98 -9.19
N MET A 248 -3.17 -1.60 -7.92
CA MET A 248 -4.16 -0.66 -7.40
C MET A 248 -3.53 0.73 -7.27
N GLU A 249 -4.30 1.76 -7.59
CA GLU A 249 -3.88 3.14 -7.45
C GLU A 249 -4.28 3.73 -6.09
N PRO A 250 -3.49 4.69 -5.58
CA PRO A 250 -3.88 5.44 -4.41
C PRO A 250 -5.18 6.22 -4.69
N VAL A 251 -6.06 6.25 -3.70
CA VAL A 251 -7.35 6.96 -3.77
C VAL A 251 -7.12 8.44 -3.49
N LYS A 252 -7.88 9.31 -4.16
CA LYS A 252 -7.88 10.75 -3.86
C LYS A 252 -8.54 11.02 -2.51
N PHE A 253 -8.02 12.01 -1.78
CA PHE A 253 -8.55 12.38 -0.47
C PHE A 253 -9.99 12.91 -0.53
N LEU A 254 -10.35 13.61 -1.61
CA LEU A 254 -11.68 14.21 -1.80
C LEU A 254 -12.59 13.29 -2.64
N PRO A 255 -13.91 13.28 -2.35
CA PRO A 255 -14.87 12.56 -3.17
C PRO A 255 -14.95 13.12 -4.61
N PRO A 256 -15.40 12.32 -5.59
CA PRO A 256 -15.86 10.94 -5.45
C PRO A 256 -14.71 9.95 -5.23
N TYR A 257 -14.87 9.05 -4.26
CA TYR A 257 -13.90 8.00 -3.97
C TYR A 257 -14.00 6.90 -5.02
N ALA A 258 -12.95 6.73 -5.81
CA ALA A 258 -12.81 5.64 -6.75
C ALA A 258 -11.47 4.95 -6.56
N LEU A 259 -11.51 3.62 -6.63
CA LEU A 259 -10.35 2.74 -6.65
C LEU A 259 -10.05 2.40 -8.11
N THR A 260 -8.89 2.83 -8.60
CA THR A 260 -8.44 2.49 -9.94
C THR A 260 -7.57 1.23 -9.89
N TYR A 261 -7.86 0.26 -10.74
CA TYR A 261 -7.07 -0.96 -10.93
C TYR A 261 -6.50 -0.97 -12.33
N ARG A 262 -5.29 -1.49 -12.48
CA ARG A 262 -4.59 -1.59 -13.75
C ARG A 262 -3.92 -2.95 -13.85
N LEU A 263 -4.15 -3.65 -14.95
CA LEU A 263 -3.37 -4.82 -15.33
C LEU A 263 -2.48 -4.45 -16.52
N MET A 264 -1.17 -4.56 -16.34
CA MET A 264 -0.19 -4.06 -17.28
C MET A 264 0.81 -5.17 -17.60
N ASP A 265 1.12 -5.36 -18.88
CA ASP A 265 2.24 -6.21 -19.28
C ASP A 265 3.57 -5.54 -18.89
N ALA A 266 4.45 -6.29 -18.22
CA ALA A 266 5.70 -5.76 -17.70
C ALA A 266 6.64 -5.25 -18.81
N VAL A 267 6.57 -5.79 -20.03
CA VAL A 267 7.39 -5.36 -21.17
C VAL A 267 6.78 -4.14 -21.85
N LYS A 268 5.46 -4.13 -22.08
CA LYS A 268 4.77 -2.98 -22.69
C LYS A 268 4.76 -1.74 -21.80
N GLY A 269 4.75 -1.97 -20.48
CA GLY A 269 4.70 -0.91 -19.50
C GLY A 269 3.30 -0.32 -19.28
N PRO A 270 3.21 0.72 -18.44
CA PRO A 270 1.97 1.20 -17.87
C PRO A 270 1.16 2.10 -18.81
N LEU A 271 1.71 2.56 -19.93
CA LEU A 271 0.98 3.43 -20.86
C LEU A 271 -0.24 2.72 -21.44
N ASP A 272 -0.06 1.49 -21.95
CA ASP A 272 -1.11 0.70 -22.58
C ASP A 272 -1.47 -0.50 -21.71
N ALA A 273 -2.31 -0.28 -20.70
CA ALA A 273 -2.77 -1.34 -19.82
C ALA A 273 -3.68 -2.31 -20.58
N GLU A 274 -3.57 -3.61 -20.27
CA GLU A 274 -4.47 -4.65 -20.79
C GLU A 274 -5.87 -4.46 -20.25
N VAL A 275 -5.99 -4.09 -18.97
CA VAL A 275 -7.25 -3.76 -18.32
C VAL A 275 -7.05 -2.57 -17.39
N VAL A 276 -7.94 -1.58 -17.46
CA VAL A 276 -8.05 -0.51 -16.47
C VAL A 276 -9.51 -0.29 -16.12
N VAL A 277 -9.79 -0.12 -14.83
CA VAL A 277 -11.13 0.12 -14.30
C VAL A 277 -11.08 1.10 -13.14
N ASP A 278 -12.07 1.99 -13.09
CA ASP A 278 -12.29 2.93 -12.00
C ASP A 278 -13.56 2.48 -11.25
N ILE A 279 -13.42 1.99 -10.01
CA ILE A 279 -14.53 1.43 -9.23
C ILE A 279 -14.89 2.40 -8.10
N PRO A 280 -16.13 2.94 -8.05
CA PRO A 280 -16.59 3.67 -6.87
C PRO A 280 -16.44 2.84 -5.60
N TYR A 281 -15.85 3.41 -4.54
CA TYR A 281 -15.62 2.71 -3.28
C TYR A 281 -16.90 2.13 -2.68
N SER A 282 -18.04 2.83 -2.87
CA SER A 282 -19.36 2.39 -2.41
C SER A 282 -19.83 1.07 -3.03
N MET A 283 -19.30 0.65 -4.17
CA MET A 283 -19.60 -0.68 -4.75
C MET A 283 -18.78 -1.81 -4.11
N LEU A 284 -17.71 -1.46 -3.39
CA LEU A 284 -16.82 -2.41 -2.73
C LEU A 284 -17.06 -2.49 -1.23
N GLU A 285 -17.60 -1.44 -0.62
CA GLU A 285 -17.92 -1.40 0.80
C GLU A 285 -19.04 -2.40 1.13
N GLY A 286 -18.86 -3.19 2.19
CA GLY A 286 -19.87 -4.13 2.70
C GLY A 286 -20.09 -5.40 1.86
N THR A 287 -19.49 -5.50 0.67
CA THR A 287 -19.62 -6.69 -0.19
C THR A 287 -18.78 -7.87 0.31
N HIS A 288 -19.15 -9.10 -0.11
CA HIS A 288 -18.25 -10.24 0.05
C HIS A 288 -17.05 -10.07 -0.90
N PRO A 289 -15.81 -10.36 -0.49
CA PRO A 289 -14.64 -10.15 -1.35
C PRO A 289 -14.66 -10.89 -2.68
N MET A 290 -15.25 -12.08 -2.71
CA MET A 290 -15.48 -12.89 -3.93
C MET A 290 -16.83 -12.61 -4.61
N GLY A 291 -17.64 -11.68 -4.09
CA GLY A 291 -18.96 -11.37 -4.63
C GLY A 291 -18.99 -10.10 -5.50
N VAL A 292 -17.85 -9.44 -5.67
CA VAL A 292 -17.71 -8.29 -6.56
C VAL A 292 -17.53 -8.82 -7.98
N HIS A 293 -18.53 -8.59 -8.82
CA HIS A 293 -18.47 -8.84 -10.26
C HIS A 293 -18.72 -7.52 -10.97
N LEU A 294 -17.72 -7.07 -11.72
CA LEU A 294 -17.82 -5.88 -12.55
C LEU A 294 -18.15 -6.32 -13.98
N GLU A 295 -19.08 -5.60 -14.60
CA GLU A 295 -19.44 -5.84 -16.00
C GLU A 295 -18.24 -5.53 -16.92
N PRO A 296 -17.98 -6.33 -17.97
CA PRO A 296 -16.89 -6.07 -18.90
C PRO A 296 -16.91 -4.67 -19.52
N SER A 297 -18.10 -4.07 -19.67
CA SER A 297 -18.30 -2.70 -20.16
C SER A 297 -17.74 -1.60 -19.25
N GLN A 298 -17.54 -1.89 -17.96
CA GLN A 298 -16.96 -0.96 -16.99
C GLN A 298 -15.42 -0.90 -17.09
N MET A 299 -14.83 -1.85 -17.80
CA MET A 299 -13.38 -2.00 -17.91
C MET A 299 -12.92 -1.70 -19.33
N ARG A 300 -11.80 -1.01 -19.46
CA ARG A 300 -11.26 -0.58 -20.76
C ARG A 300 -9.81 -1.00 -20.92
N LYS A 301 -9.35 -1.08 -22.17
CA LYS A 301 -7.94 -1.31 -22.54
C LYS A 301 -7.29 0.01 -22.98
N GLY A 302 -5.98 0.12 -22.87
CA GLY A 302 -5.19 1.24 -23.39
C GLY A 302 -4.79 2.26 -22.32
N LYS A 303 -4.79 3.55 -22.69
CA LYS A 303 -4.14 4.63 -21.92
C LYS A 303 -4.54 4.64 -20.44
N SER A 304 -3.65 4.15 -19.59
CA SER A 304 -3.92 3.99 -18.15
C SER A 304 -3.38 5.15 -17.31
N ILE A 305 -2.30 5.79 -17.76
CA ILE A 305 -1.67 6.91 -17.08
C ILE A 305 -2.34 8.23 -17.46
N ARG A 306 -2.73 9.00 -16.44
CA ARG A 306 -3.25 10.37 -16.56
C ARG A 306 -2.25 11.46 -16.09
N GLY A 307 -1.02 11.07 -15.78
CA GLY A 307 -0.01 11.93 -15.13
C GLY A 307 0.86 12.78 -16.08
N THR A 308 1.54 13.76 -15.50
CA THR A 308 2.52 14.66 -16.15
C THR A 308 3.97 14.12 -16.05
N PHE A 309 4.98 14.82 -16.57
CA PHE A 309 6.41 14.46 -16.36
C PHE A 309 6.80 14.38 -14.87
N LEU A 310 6.21 15.22 -14.02
CA LEU A 310 6.40 15.14 -12.56
C LEU A 310 5.68 13.95 -11.92
N SER A 311 4.90 13.20 -12.71
CA SER A 311 4.12 12.12 -12.16
C SER A 311 4.95 10.89 -11.90
N THR A 312 4.46 10.12 -10.96
CA THR A 312 5.21 9.09 -10.28
C THR A 312 5.35 7.80 -11.10
N TYR A 313 4.82 7.82 -12.32
CA TYR A 313 4.95 6.78 -13.32
C TYR A 313 6.17 6.97 -14.21
N TYR A 314 6.79 8.15 -14.21
CA TYR A 314 8.00 8.45 -14.97
C TYR A 314 9.25 8.42 -14.07
#